data_AF-A0AAV7QYY4-F1
#
_entry.id   AF-A0AAV7QYY4-F1
#
_cell.length_a   1.000
_cell.length_b   1.000
_cell.length_c   1.000
_cell.angle_alpha   90.00
_cell.angle_beta   90.00
_cell.angle_gamma   90.00
#
_symmetry.space_group_name_H-M   'P 1'
#
loop_
_entity.id
_entity.type
_entity.pdbx_description
1 polymer ?
#
loop_
_entity_poly.entity_id
_entity_poly.type
_entity_poly.pdbx_seq_one_letter_code
_entity_poly.pdbx_strand_id
1 'polypeptide(L)'
;MRYFALSRAGARNCKELLDRGTTLSGWYTICPEDGKPMTVLCDMDTDGGGWIVFQRRWDGSVDFFRDWKTYKRSFGSQMTDFWLGNDNLHHLTVTGNIIITFFVLYSNFAQSCY
;
A
#
# COMPACT_ATOMS: atom_id res chain seq x y z
N MET A 1 -2.43 24.73 -34.02
CA MET A 1 -3.24 23.86 -33.13
C MET A 1 -2.32 22.82 -32.53
N ARG A 2 -1.93 22.97 -31.25
CA ARG A 2 -1.09 21.99 -30.55
C ARG A 2 -2.03 21.05 -29.79
N TYR A 3 -2.24 19.85 -30.30
CA TYR A 3 -2.88 18.79 -29.55
C TYR A 3 -1.90 18.34 -28.45
N PHE A 4 -2.16 18.77 -27.22
CA PHE A 4 -1.57 18.16 -26.04
C PHE A 4 -2.07 16.72 -25.96
N ALA A 5 -1.23 15.75 -26.32
CA ALA A 5 -1.43 14.36 -25.94
C ALA A 5 -1.18 14.23 -24.44
N LEU A 6 -2.17 14.60 -23.62
CA LEU A 6 -2.23 14.23 -22.20
C LEU A 6 -2.69 12.77 -22.11
N SER A 7 -1.86 11.83 -22.52
CA SER A 7 -1.90 10.55 -21.82
C SER A 7 -1.33 10.83 -20.43
N ARG A 8 -2.20 11.01 -19.43
CA ARG A 8 -1.75 11.04 -18.04
C ARG A 8 -1.12 9.67 -17.76
N ALA A 9 0.20 9.58 -17.87
CA ALA A 9 0.93 8.41 -17.40
C ALA A 9 0.47 8.14 -15.96
N GLY A 10 0.12 6.88 -15.66
CA GLY A 10 -0.29 6.47 -14.31
C GLY A 10 0.73 6.93 -13.28
N ALA A 11 0.29 7.35 -12.09
CA ALA A 11 1.22 7.74 -11.04
C ALA A 11 2.04 6.52 -10.62
N ARG A 12 3.34 6.71 -10.38
CA ARG A 12 4.26 5.60 -10.09
C ARG A 12 4.15 5.09 -8.66
N ASN A 13 3.71 5.95 -7.74
CA ASN A 13 3.57 5.64 -6.32
C ASN A 13 2.53 6.55 -5.67
N CYS A 14 2.22 6.29 -4.39
CA CYS A 14 1.25 7.09 -3.62
C CYS A 14 1.70 8.54 -3.42
N LYS A 15 3.01 8.81 -3.35
CA LYS A 15 3.52 10.19 -3.24
C LYS A 15 3.18 11.01 -4.49
N GLU A 16 3.35 10.44 -5.67
CA GLU A 16 3.00 11.09 -6.93
C GLU A 16 1.47 11.29 -7.06
N LEU A 17 0.66 10.37 -6.54
CA LEU A 17 -0.80 10.57 -6.45
C LEU A 17 -1.13 11.77 -5.55
N LEU A 18 -0.48 11.86 -4.38
CA LEU A 18 -0.65 12.97 -3.45
C LEU A 18 -0.26 14.31 -4.08
N ASP A 19 0.89 14.36 -4.76
CA ASP A 19 1.38 15.56 -5.46
C ASP A 19 0.47 16.00 -6.60
N ARG A 20 -0.28 15.05 -7.19
CA ARG A 20 -1.32 15.31 -8.20
C ARG A 20 -2.66 15.74 -7.60
N GLY A 21 -2.76 15.88 -6.27
CA GLY A 21 -3.94 16.35 -5.55
C GLY A 21 -4.86 15.24 -5.03
N THR A 22 -4.41 13.98 -5.02
CA THR A 22 -5.16 12.87 -4.40
C THR A 22 -4.87 12.85 -2.90
N THR A 23 -5.72 13.48 -2.10
CA THR A 23 -5.47 13.67 -0.66
C THR A 23 -6.24 12.70 0.24
N LEU A 24 -7.12 11.86 -0.30
CA LEU A 24 -7.87 10.90 0.49
C LEU A 24 -7.13 9.57 0.54
N SER A 25 -7.03 9.00 1.73
CA SER A 25 -6.53 7.64 1.91
C SER A 25 -7.47 6.62 1.26
N GLY A 26 -6.94 5.61 0.59
CA GLY A 26 -7.75 4.65 -0.15
C GLY A 26 -6.99 3.73 -1.08
N TRP A 27 -7.71 2.85 -1.76
CA TRP A 27 -7.14 1.93 -2.74
C TRP A 27 -6.99 2.62 -4.09
N TYR A 28 -5.78 2.61 -4.63
CA TYR A 28 -5.43 3.22 -5.91
C TYR A 28 -4.63 2.26 -6.78
N THR A 29 -4.72 2.44 -8.09
CA THR A 29 -3.82 1.75 -9.04
C THR A 29 -2.64 2.65 -9.35
N ILE A 30 -1.44 2.15 -9.07
CA ILE A 30 -0.17 2.78 -9.45
C ILE A 30 0.50 1.99 -10.57
N CYS A 31 1.35 2.66 -11.34
CA CYS A 31 2.15 2.07 -12.40
C CYS A 31 3.64 2.32 -12.12
N PRO A 32 4.33 1.44 -11.36
CA PRO A 32 5.77 1.55 -11.13
C PRO A 32 6.58 1.50 -12.42
N GLU A 33 7.88 1.78 -12.34
CA GLU A 33 8.76 1.91 -13.53
C GLU A 33 8.90 0.64 -14.36
N ASP A 34 8.63 -0.52 -13.76
CA ASP A 34 8.55 -1.81 -14.46
C ASP A 34 7.32 -1.95 -15.38
N GLY A 35 6.44 -0.96 -15.35
CA GLY A 35 5.27 -0.85 -16.22
C GLY A 35 4.12 -1.78 -15.82
N LYS A 36 4.19 -2.49 -14.69
CA LYS A 36 3.14 -3.41 -14.25
C LYS A 36 2.17 -2.71 -13.29
N PRO A 37 0.92 -2.41 -13.70
CA PRO A 37 -0.02 -1.76 -12.81
C PRO A 37 -0.35 -2.64 -11.60
N MET A 38 -0.40 -2.05 -10.42
CA MET A 38 -0.82 -2.74 -9.20
C MET A 38 -1.72 -1.87 -8.33
N THR A 39 -2.66 -2.52 -7.65
CA THR A 39 -3.57 -1.87 -6.72
C THR A 39 -2.98 -1.90 -5.31
N VAL A 40 -2.82 -0.73 -4.72
CA VAL A 40 -2.22 -0.52 -3.40
C VAL A 40 -3.13 0.33 -2.53
N LEU A 41 -3.03 0.16 -1.22
CA LEU A 41 -3.64 1.08 -0.26
C LEU A 41 -2.67 2.24 -0.05
N CYS A 42 -3.10 3.45 -0.37
CA CYS A 42 -2.36 4.68 -0.08
C CYS A 42 -2.88 5.30 1.22
N ASP A 43 -1.97 5.55 2.15
CA ASP A 43 -2.20 6.43 3.29
C ASP A 43 -1.70 7.84 2.89
N MET A 44 -2.65 8.76 2.78
CA MET A 44 -2.44 10.16 2.36
C MET A 44 -2.43 11.13 3.54
N ASP A 45 -2.60 10.63 4.77
CA ASP A 45 -2.83 11.46 5.95
C ASP A 45 -1.65 11.39 6.94
N THR A 46 -1.14 10.18 7.21
CA THR A 46 -0.10 9.96 8.24
C THR A 46 1.26 10.53 7.82
N ASP A 47 1.94 11.26 8.71
CA ASP A 47 3.29 11.81 8.49
C ASP A 47 3.49 12.54 7.14
N GLY A 48 2.47 13.28 6.71
CA GLY A 48 2.50 14.04 5.45
C GLY A 48 2.09 13.23 4.21
N GLY A 49 1.68 11.98 4.38
CA GLY A 49 1.01 11.16 3.35
C GLY A 49 1.91 10.66 2.23
N GLY A 50 1.28 9.94 1.30
CA GLY A 50 1.96 9.34 0.14
C GLY A 50 2.59 7.99 0.44
N TRP A 51 2.14 7.32 1.50
CA TRP A 51 2.64 6.02 1.93
C TRP A 51 1.91 4.88 1.24
N ILE A 52 2.65 3.84 0.86
CA ILE A 52 2.07 2.57 0.41
C ILE A 52 1.93 1.67 1.63
N VAL A 53 0.71 1.26 1.95
CA VAL A 53 0.44 0.26 2.99
C VAL A 53 0.54 -1.13 2.38
N PHE A 54 1.61 -1.84 2.68
CA PHE A 54 1.87 -3.19 2.14
C PHE A 54 1.37 -4.33 3.06
N GLN A 55 1.14 -4.03 4.33
CA GLN A 55 0.59 -4.95 5.32
C GLN A 55 -0.33 -4.18 6.26
N ARG A 56 -1.48 -4.77 6.60
CA ARG A 56 -2.38 -4.24 7.64
C ARG A 56 -2.95 -5.37 8.48
N ARG A 57 -2.97 -5.17 9.81
CA ARG A 57 -3.73 -5.96 10.79
C ARG A 57 -4.68 -5.05 11.55
N TRP A 58 -5.95 -5.39 11.57
CA TRP A 58 -7.05 -4.61 12.13
C TRP A 58 -7.92 -5.47 13.05
N ASP A 59 -8.53 -6.53 12.53
CA ASP A 59 -9.50 -7.37 13.27
C ASP A 59 -9.07 -8.83 13.42
N GLY A 60 -7.98 -9.24 12.79
CA GLY A 60 -7.53 -10.63 12.84
C GLY A 60 -8.37 -11.61 12.00
N SER A 61 -9.26 -11.10 11.13
CA SER A 61 -10.15 -11.93 10.30
C SER A 61 -9.43 -12.76 9.24
N VAL A 62 -8.19 -12.39 8.90
CA VAL A 62 -7.38 -13.11 7.91
C VAL A 62 -6.26 -13.87 8.61
N ASP A 63 -6.16 -15.15 8.30
CA ASP A 63 -5.05 -15.99 8.73
C ASP A 63 -3.75 -15.62 7.97
N PHE A 64 -2.69 -15.34 8.73
CA PHE A 64 -1.35 -15.04 8.23
C PHE A 64 -0.43 -16.27 8.27
N PHE A 65 -0.84 -17.39 8.85
CA PHE A 65 -0.06 -18.63 8.78
C PHE A 65 -0.22 -19.29 7.40
N ARG A 66 0.52 -18.78 6.42
CA ARG A 66 0.38 -19.15 5.00
C ARG A 66 1.68 -19.69 4.42
N ASP A 67 1.55 -20.43 3.32
CA ASP A 67 2.68 -20.94 2.57
C ASP A 67 3.40 -19.85 1.75
N TRP A 68 4.60 -20.19 1.27
CA TRP A 68 5.43 -19.30 0.44
C TRP A 68 4.70 -18.78 -0.80
N LYS A 69 3.93 -19.64 -1.48
CA LYS A 69 3.25 -19.29 -2.73
C LYS A 69 2.18 -18.21 -2.49
N THR A 70 1.51 -18.27 -1.35
CA THR A 70 0.50 -17.30 -0.91
C THR A 70 1.16 -15.97 -0.56
N TYR A 71 2.23 -15.98 0.22
CA TYR A 71 3.03 -14.77 0.51
C TYR A 71 3.63 -14.14 -0.74
N LYS A 72 4.03 -14.94 -1.73
CA LYS A 72 4.58 -14.46 -2.99
C LYS A 72 3.58 -13.60 -3.78
N ARG A 73 2.32 -14.02 -3.85
CA ARG A 73 1.28 -13.40 -4.69
C ARG A 73 0.60 -12.21 -4.02
N SER A 74 -0.09 -12.47 -2.91
CA SER A 74 -0.88 -11.55 -2.05
C SER A 74 -1.97 -12.37 -1.36
N PHE A 75 -2.51 -11.88 -0.24
CA PHE A 75 -3.69 -12.45 0.39
C PHE A 75 -4.40 -11.45 1.31
N GLY A 76 -5.63 -11.78 1.69
CA GLY A 76 -6.44 -11.03 2.64
C GLY A 76 -7.54 -10.21 1.99
N SER A 77 -7.96 -9.14 2.67
CA SER A 77 -9.12 -8.32 2.33
C SER A 77 -8.74 -6.85 2.27
N GLN A 78 -9.24 -6.16 1.25
CA GLN A 78 -9.06 -4.72 1.11
C GLN A 78 -9.74 -3.92 2.24
N MET A 79 -10.75 -4.51 2.88
CA MET A 79 -11.51 -3.88 3.96
C MET A 79 -10.89 -4.10 5.34
N THR A 80 -10.18 -5.21 5.55
CA THR A 80 -9.64 -5.62 6.85
C THR A 80 -8.14 -5.89 6.78
N ASP A 81 -7.71 -7.12 6.96
CA ASP A 81 -6.32 -7.54 7.06
C ASP A 81 -5.80 -7.98 5.68
N PHE A 82 -4.59 -7.57 5.31
CA PHE A 82 -3.99 -8.02 4.04
C PHE A 82 -2.47 -8.02 4.02
N TRP A 83 -1.93 -8.75 3.04
CA TRP A 83 -0.53 -8.75 2.63
C TRP A 83 -0.44 -8.48 1.12
N LEU A 84 0.32 -7.45 0.73
CA LEU A 84 0.43 -7.00 -0.66
C LEU A 84 1.09 -8.03 -1.59
N GLY A 85 1.95 -8.91 -1.07
CA GLY A 85 2.66 -9.92 -1.85
C GLY A 85 4.13 -9.60 -2.08
N ASN A 86 4.99 -10.61 -1.99
CA ASN A 86 6.44 -10.42 -2.09
C ASN A 86 6.88 -10.03 -3.50
N ASP A 87 6.20 -10.53 -4.54
CA ASP A 87 6.50 -10.11 -5.92
C ASP A 87 6.23 -8.61 -6.09
N ASN A 88 5.11 -8.13 -5.53
CA ASN A 88 4.76 -6.71 -5.58
C ASN A 88 5.72 -5.85 -4.77
N LEU A 89 6.13 -6.31 -3.59
CA LEU A 89 7.16 -5.63 -2.79
C LEU A 89 8.49 -5.54 -3.55
N HIS A 90 8.91 -6.63 -4.19
CA HIS A 90 10.11 -6.64 -5.01
C HIS A 90 10.00 -5.60 -6.13
N HIS A 91 8.89 -5.56 -6.86
CA HIS A 91 8.64 -4.57 -7.91
C HIS A 91 8.73 -3.12 -7.40
N LEU A 92 8.25 -2.85 -6.19
CA LEU A 92 8.33 -1.54 -5.57
C LEU A 92 9.75 -1.18 -5.11
N THR A 93 10.56 -2.17 -4.72
CA THR A 93 11.86 -1.96 -4.07
C THR A 93 13.08 -2.19 -4.95
N VAL A 94 12.90 -2.52 -6.23
CA VAL A 94 14.01 -2.76 -7.18
C VAL A 94 14.82 -1.49 -7.45
N THR A 95 14.18 -0.31 -7.43
CA THR A 95 14.85 0.97 -7.71
C THR A 95 14.62 2.01 -6.61
N GLY A 96 15.66 2.81 -6.35
CA GLY A 96 15.59 3.94 -5.44
C GLY A 96 15.77 3.59 -3.95
N ASN A 97 15.63 4.62 -3.11
CA ASN A 97 15.67 4.49 -1.66
C ASN A 97 14.24 4.46 -1.11
N ILE A 98 13.97 3.53 -0.20
CA ILE A 98 12.64 3.35 0.41
C ILE A 98 12.77 3.48 1.92
N ILE A 99 11.82 4.21 2.50
CA ILE A 99 11.63 4.30 3.94
C ILE A 99 10.47 3.38 4.30
N ILE A 100 10.70 2.51 5.30
CA ILE A 100 9.68 1.60 5.84
C ILE A 100 9.34 2.07 7.25
N THR A 101 8.06 2.34 7.50
CA THR A 101 7.52 2.72 8.80
C THR A 101 6.58 1.63 9.31
N PHE A 102 6.65 1.35 10.62
CA PHE A 102 5.76 0.41 11.29
C PHE A 102 4.92 1.14 12.32
N PHE A 103 3.61 1.12 12.15
CA PHE A 103 2.67 1.69 13.10
C PHE A 103 2.05 0.57 13.93
N VAL A 104 2.29 0.60 15.24
CA VAL A 104 1.66 -0.30 16.20
C VAL A 104 0.73 0.53 17.06
N LEU A 105 -0.57 0.33 16.87
CA LEU A 105 -1.59 0.94 17.71
C LEU A 105 -1.88 -0.04 18.85
N TYR A 106 -1.55 0.34 20.07
CA TYR A 106 -2.02 -0.38 21.24
C TYR A 106 -3.49 -0.05 21.43
N SER A 107 -4.37 -0.99 21.10
CA SER A 107 -5.72 -0.96 21.62
C SER A 107 -5.62 -1.19 23.12
N ASN A 108 -6.08 -0.22 23.93
CA ASN A 108 -6.39 -0.47 25.33
C ASN A 108 -7.57 -1.45 25.40
N PHE A 109 -7.31 -2.74 25.18
CA PHE A 109 -8.27 -3.80 25.40
C PHE A 109 -7.86 -4.54 26.69
N ALA A 110 -8.46 -4.09 27.80
CA ALA A 110 -8.53 -4.78 29.08
C ALA A 110 -7.20 -5.25 29.72
N GLN A 111 -6.44 -4.33 30.33
CA GLN A 111 -5.86 -4.65 31.64
C GLN A 111 -6.96 -4.50 32.70
N SER A 112 -7.86 -5.47 32.71
CA SER A 112 -8.46 -5.87 33.97
C SER A 112 -7.47 -6.85 34.60
N CYS A 113 -6.57 -6.32 35.41
CA CYS A 113 -5.93 -7.14 36.42
C CYS A 113 -7.02 -7.59 37.40
N TYR A 114 -7.50 -8.82 37.25
CA TYR A 114 -8.14 -9.60 38.32
C TYR A 114 -7.49 -10.99 38.32
#